data_AF-A0AAF1APP5-F1
#
_entry.id   AF-A0AAF1APP5-F1
#
_cell.length_a   1.000
_cell.length_b   1.000
_cell.length_c   1.000
_cell.angle_alpha   90.00
_cell.angle_beta   90.00
_cell.angle_gamma   90.00
#
_symmetry.space_group_name_H-M   'P 1'
#
loop_
_entity.id
_entity.type
_entity.pdbx_description
1 polymer ?
#
loop_
_entity_poly.entity_id
_entity_poly.type
_entity_poly.pdbx_seq_one_letter_code
_entity_poly.pdbx_strand_id
1 'polypeptide(L)'
;MLEAAVKYEKAFKRLEEDDLSYFNYFLIGDEEDVTTNTRTKAKKKKKRKEVVGGPPSENDFEIARNFLKFLKLFYRVTEKISGSKYVTSNLFFDELVKMHVKIGNMCFSEHARYLEMAKRMKAKYDKYWDNIDNINFLFYVAVLLDPRRKMQYIDYCFSQIYPDEKEKQILMKEKVKSTLDAFYKDYARLQEGQTSGNTSKKYSVINSNIAPMSIDDEEDEEDDVDLIANFQKHLESEDSMTNKSEVDIYMSDAIERNLGDDFNILQWWKMSSVKFPILSQVAKNVLGMPISTVASESAFSTGGRVIDPFRSSLTPKTAEALICTQDWIRSKNSKQIDLETSQPFALDGIRKQLEEIEKGILNF
;
A
#
# COMPACT_ATOMS: atom_id res chain seq x y z
N MET A 1 1.36 -19.97 5.17
CA MET A 1 0.48 -21.16 5.06
C MET A 1 1.00 -22.17 4.04
N LEU A 2 1.11 -21.85 2.74
CA LEU A 2 1.60 -22.80 1.72
C LEU A 2 3.07 -23.20 1.87
N GLU A 3 3.95 -22.28 2.30
CA GLU A 3 5.33 -22.64 2.68
C GLU A 3 5.39 -23.65 3.83
N ALA A 4 4.43 -23.59 4.76
CA ALA A 4 4.31 -24.57 5.83
C ALA A 4 3.77 -25.90 5.31
N ALA A 5 2.77 -25.88 4.41
CA ALA A 5 2.21 -27.08 3.79
C ALA A 5 3.27 -27.90 3.02
N VAL A 6 4.17 -27.24 2.28
CA VAL A 6 5.28 -27.92 1.58
C VAL A 6 6.28 -28.56 2.56
N LYS A 7 6.50 -27.98 3.75
CA LYS A 7 7.40 -28.57 4.76
C LYS A 7 6.89 -29.92 5.29
N TYR A 8 5.58 -30.15 5.26
CA TYR A 8 4.97 -31.41 5.69
C TYR A 8 5.05 -32.52 4.63
N GLU A 9 5.58 -32.27 3.43
CA GLU A 9 5.77 -33.30 2.42
C GLU A 9 6.50 -34.54 2.96
N LYS A 10 7.58 -34.32 3.72
CA LYS A 10 8.34 -35.40 4.36
C LYS A 10 7.52 -36.14 5.44
N ALA A 11 6.66 -35.41 6.16
CA ALA A 11 5.79 -36.01 7.17
C ALA A 11 4.71 -36.90 6.52
N PHE A 12 4.11 -36.46 5.41
CA PHE A 12 3.15 -37.26 4.66
C PHE A 12 3.78 -38.51 4.02
N LYS A 13 4.99 -38.38 3.45
CA LYS A 13 5.76 -39.54 2.94
C LYS A 13 6.04 -40.56 4.05
N ARG A 14 6.45 -40.09 5.23
CA ARG A 14 6.69 -40.96 6.38
C ARG A 14 5.41 -41.63 6.90
N LEU A 15 4.29 -40.91 6.94
CA LEU A 15 3.00 -41.49 7.33
C LEU A 15 2.53 -42.58 6.36
N GLU A 16 2.82 -42.42 5.07
CA GLU A 16 2.53 -43.45 4.06
C GLU A 16 3.37 -44.73 4.26
N GLU A 17 4.63 -44.58 4.71
CA GLU A 17 5.54 -45.69 4.98
C GLU A 17 5.28 -46.38 6.34
N ASP A 18 5.04 -45.59 7.39
CA ASP A 18 5.02 -46.05 8.79
C ASP A 18 3.60 -46.42 9.28
N ASP A 19 2.53 -45.84 8.71
CA ASP A 19 1.16 -46.03 9.19
C ASP A 19 0.26 -46.73 8.16
N LEU A 20 0.06 -48.04 8.35
CA LEU A 20 -0.83 -48.86 7.52
C LEU A 20 -2.30 -48.38 7.53
N SER A 21 -2.69 -47.57 8.53
CA SER A 21 -4.02 -46.99 8.65
C SER A 21 -4.16 -45.62 8.00
N TYR A 22 -3.06 -45.00 7.55
CA TYR A 22 -3.03 -43.68 6.95
C TYR A 22 -4.01 -43.54 5.76
N PHE A 23 -4.05 -44.53 4.87
CA PHE A 23 -5.00 -44.54 3.75
C PHE A 23 -6.46 -44.64 4.18
N ASN A 24 -6.75 -45.21 5.36
CA ASN A 24 -8.11 -45.32 5.88
C ASN A 24 -8.69 -43.97 6.31
N TYR A 25 -7.84 -42.98 6.61
CA TYR A 25 -8.28 -41.61 6.92
C TYR A 25 -8.97 -40.93 5.73
N PHE A 26 -8.59 -41.30 4.52
CA PHE A 26 -9.15 -40.76 3.27
C PHE A 26 -10.36 -41.57 2.75
N LEU A 27 -10.78 -42.59 3.51
CA LEU A 27 -11.99 -43.35 3.24
C LEU A 27 -13.14 -42.74 4.05
N ILE A 28 -14.01 -41.97 3.41
CA ILE A 28 -15.28 -41.59 4.02
C ILE A 28 -16.15 -42.85 4.10
N GLY A 29 -16.38 -43.35 5.31
CA GLY A 29 -17.48 -44.25 5.59
C GLY A 29 -18.67 -43.39 6.01
N ASP A 30 -19.79 -43.49 5.31
CA ASP A 30 -21.07 -42.99 5.83
C ASP A 30 -21.20 -43.48 7.27
N GLU A 31 -21.27 -42.56 8.24
CA GLU A 31 -21.58 -42.91 9.62
C GLU A 31 -22.90 -43.69 9.61
N GLU A 32 -22.87 -44.94 10.08
CA GLU A 32 -24.10 -45.68 10.34
C GLU A 32 -24.85 -44.95 11.45
N ASP A 33 -25.90 -44.22 11.08
CA ASP A 33 -26.93 -43.77 12.00
C ASP A 33 -27.57 -45.04 12.60
N VAL A 34 -27.11 -45.43 13.79
CA VAL A 34 -27.64 -46.56 14.54
C VAL A 34 -29.05 -46.20 15.02
N THR A 35 -30.04 -46.42 14.15
CA THR A 35 -31.43 -46.60 14.58
C THR A 35 -31.70 -48.09 14.67
N THR A 36 -31.74 -48.58 15.90
CA THR A 36 -32.23 -49.91 16.22
C THR A 36 -33.68 -50.04 15.75
N ASN A 37 -33.94 -50.89 14.76
CA ASN A 37 -35.13 -51.72 14.84
C ASN A 37 -35.09 -53.00 14.00
N THR A 38 -35.78 -53.97 14.56
CA THR A 38 -35.73 -55.39 14.33
C THR A 38 -36.21 -55.87 12.96
N ARG A 39 -35.58 -56.96 12.50
CA ARG A 39 -36.17 -58.08 11.75
C ARG A 39 -36.45 -57.83 10.26
N THR A 40 -35.44 -58.11 9.42
CA THR A 40 -35.56 -58.96 8.21
C THR A 40 -34.18 -59.20 7.60
N LYS A 41 -34.00 -60.37 6.97
CA LYS A 41 -32.73 -60.89 6.44
C LYS A 41 -32.03 -59.88 5.51
N ALA A 42 -30.98 -59.22 5.99
CA ALA A 42 -30.15 -58.34 5.17
C ALA A 42 -29.13 -59.16 4.35
N LYS A 43 -29.30 -59.18 3.03
CA LYS A 43 -28.20 -59.52 2.12
C LYS A 43 -27.11 -58.45 2.29
N LYS A 44 -25.95 -58.80 2.84
CA LYS A 44 -24.75 -57.96 2.87
C LYS A 44 -24.29 -57.70 1.43
N LYS A 45 -24.85 -56.69 0.76
CA LYS A 45 -24.21 -56.05 -0.40
C LYS A 45 -23.06 -55.22 0.18
N LYS A 46 -21.83 -55.66 -0.07
CA LYS A 46 -20.60 -54.93 0.23
C LYS A 46 -20.63 -53.62 -0.57
N LYS A 47 -21.20 -52.54 -0.01
CA LYS A 47 -21.16 -51.22 -0.63
C LYS A 47 -19.69 -50.78 -0.68
N ARG A 48 -19.22 -50.48 -1.89
CA ARG A 48 -17.85 -50.01 -2.16
C ARG A 48 -17.67 -48.68 -1.44
N LYS A 49 -16.71 -48.60 -0.51
CA LYS A 49 -16.26 -47.32 0.05
C LYS A 49 -15.71 -46.48 -1.10
N GLU A 50 -16.27 -45.31 -1.34
CA GLU A 50 -15.75 -44.37 -2.35
C GLU A 50 -14.53 -43.66 -1.76
N VAL A 51 -13.41 -43.73 -2.46
CA VAL A 51 -12.19 -43.02 -2.07
C VAL A 51 -12.30 -41.60 -2.60
N VAL A 52 -12.48 -40.62 -1.71
CA VAL A 52 -12.44 -39.21 -2.10
C VAL A 52 -10.99 -38.73 -1.97
N GLY A 53 -10.28 -38.70 -3.09
CA GLY A 53 -9.04 -37.93 -3.25
C GLY A 53 -7.72 -38.59 -2.82
N GLY A 54 -7.71 -39.56 -1.90
CA GLY A 54 -6.48 -40.21 -1.44
C GLY A 54 -5.48 -39.26 -0.75
N PRO A 55 -4.34 -39.78 -0.25
CA PRO A 55 -3.30 -38.93 0.32
C PRO A 55 -2.65 -38.02 -0.74
N PRO A 56 -2.10 -36.86 -0.34
CA PRO A 56 -1.44 -35.95 -1.26
C PRO A 56 -0.31 -36.64 -2.04
N SER A 57 -0.41 -36.61 -3.36
CA SER A 57 0.59 -37.19 -4.26
C SER A 57 1.75 -36.23 -4.51
N GLU A 58 2.86 -36.73 -5.07
CA GLU A 58 3.98 -35.88 -5.51
C GLU A 58 3.53 -34.81 -6.52
N ASN A 59 2.57 -35.12 -7.39
CA ASN A 59 1.98 -34.14 -8.31
C ASN A 59 1.20 -33.04 -7.55
N ASP A 60 0.56 -33.34 -6.41
CA ASP A 60 -0.12 -32.32 -5.59
C ASP A 60 0.89 -31.39 -4.89
N PHE A 61 1.99 -31.92 -4.38
CA PHE A 61 3.09 -31.11 -3.84
C PHE A 61 3.77 -30.27 -4.92
N GLU A 62 3.94 -30.82 -6.12
CA GLU A 62 4.45 -30.06 -7.26
C GLU A 62 3.51 -28.91 -7.62
N ILE A 63 2.20 -29.14 -7.65
CA ILE A 63 1.21 -28.08 -7.83
C ILE A 63 1.35 -27.03 -6.72
N ALA A 64 1.40 -27.43 -5.45
CA ALA A 64 1.51 -26.51 -4.31
C ALA A 64 2.78 -25.65 -4.34
N ARG A 65 3.95 -26.25 -4.61
CA ARG A 65 5.26 -25.55 -4.73
C ARG A 65 5.22 -24.49 -5.80
N ASN A 66 4.45 -24.75 -6.84
CA ASN A 66 4.35 -23.86 -7.96
C ASN A 66 3.30 -22.78 -7.78
N PHE A 67 2.13 -23.09 -7.21
CA PHE A 67 1.16 -22.09 -6.72
C PHE A 67 1.81 -21.09 -5.76
N LEU A 68 2.74 -21.56 -4.92
CA LEU A 68 3.49 -20.70 -4.01
C LEU A 68 4.27 -19.61 -4.76
N LYS A 69 4.85 -19.91 -5.93
CA LYS A 69 5.56 -18.91 -6.74
C LYS A 69 4.63 -17.76 -7.16
N PHE A 70 3.40 -18.09 -7.57
CA PHE A 70 2.38 -17.10 -7.92
C PHE A 70 1.95 -16.29 -6.71
N LEU A 71 1.58 -16.95 -5.62
CA LEU A 71 1.05 -16.29 -4.44
C LEU A 71 2.11 -15.43 -3.73
N LYS A 72 3.39 -15.80 -3.81
CA LYS A 72 4.49 -15.01 -3.27
C LYS A 72 4.63 -13.65 -3.94
N LEU A 73 4.25 -13.52 -5.21
CA LEU A 73 4.18 -12.23 -5.90
C LEU A 73 3.14 -11.32 -5.24
N PHE A 74 1.89 -11.79 -5.15
CA PHE A 74 0.81 -11.00 -4.56
C PHE A 74 1.00 -10.74 -3.08
N TYR A 75 1.57 -11.71 -2.35
CA TYR A 75 1.91 -11.54 -0.94
C TYR A 75 2.86 -10.36 -0.75
N ARG A 76 3.98 -10.31 -1.49
CA ARG A 76 4.96 -9.22 -1.40
C ARG A 76 4.36 -7.87 -1.76
N VAL A 77 3.55 -7.82 -2.82
CA VAL A 77 2.86 -6.59 -3.23
C VAL A 77 1.90 -6.14 -2.14
N THR A 78 1.06 -7.05 -1.65
CA THR A 78 0.05 -6.77 -0.61
C THR A 78 0.70 -6.28 0.67
N GLU A 79 1.76 -6.95 1.12
CA GLU A 79 2.55 -6.57 2.30
C GLU A 79 3.09 -5.15 2.16
N LYS A 80 3.67 -4.83 0.99
CA LYS A 80 4.26 -3.51 0.73
C LYS A 80 3.22 -2.39 0.61
N ILE A 81 2.06 -2.62 -0.01
CA ILE A 81 1.01 -1.59 -0.13
C ILE A 81 0.10 -1.49 1.10
N SER A 82 0.15 -2.48 2.00
CA SER A 82 -0.62 -2.50 3.26
C SER A 82 0.12 -1.90 4.44
N GLY A 83 1.32 -1.35 4.22
CA GLY A 83 2.05 -0.61 5.24
C GLY A 83 1.29 0.64 5.68
N SER A 84 1.40 0.99 6.97
CA SER A 84 0.77 2.19 7.55
C SER A 84 1.78 3.22 8.08
N LYS A 85 3.07 2.87 8.11
CA LYS A 85 4.14 3.70 8.71
C LYS A 85 4.95 4.50 7.69
N TYR A 86 4.65 4.34 6.41
CA TYR A 86 5.29 5.04 5.32
C TYR A 86 4.25 5.34 4.24
N VAL A 87 4.58 6.26 3.34
CA VAL A 87 3.71 6.60 2.22
C VAL A 87 3.59 5.41 1.27
N THR A 88 2.39 4.87 1.15
CA THR A 88 2.13 3.75 0.23
C THR A 88 1.71 4.25 -1.13
N SER A 89 0.95 5.35 -1.22
CA SER A 89 0.28 5.87 -2.44
C SER A 89 1.21 6.00 -3.66
N ASN A 90 2.42 6.53 -3.47
CA ASN A 90 3.42 6.64 -4.54
C ASN A 90 4.01 5.28 -4.98
N LEU A 91 3.91 4.22 -4.17
CA LEU A 91 4.44 2.89 -4.48
C LEU A 91 3.47 2.03 -5.32
N PHE A 92 2.18 2.40 -5.35
CA PHE A 92 1.13 1.65 -6.03
C PHE A 92 1.53 1.16 -7.42
N PHE A 93 1.93 2.12 -8.26
CA PHE A 93 2.08 1.87 -9.69
C PHE A 93 3.30 1.01 -10.01
N ASP A 94 4.39 1.16 -9.24
CA ASP A 94 5.58 0.31 -9.33
C ASP A 94 5.22 -1.16 -9.10
N GLU A 95 4.43 -1.44 -8.06
CA GLU A 95 4.00 -2.79 -7.74
C GLU A 95 2.99 -3.35 -8.74
N LEU A 96 2.10 -2.48 -9.27
CA LEU A 96 1.16 -2.85 -10.33
C LEU A 96 1.88 -3.25 -11.63
N VAL A 97 2.84 -2.45 -12.08
CA VAL A 97 3.65 -2.76 -13.27
C VAL A 97 4.46 -4.04 -13.07
N LYS A 98 5.07 -4.25 -11.90
CA LYS A 98 5.76 -5.51 -11.57
C LYS A 98 4.85 -6.72 -11.65
N MET A 99 3.60 -6.59 -11.18
CA MET A 99 2.60 -7.65 -11.33
C MET A 99 2.29 -7.89 -12.80
N HIS A 100 2.03 -6.84 -13.57
CA HIS A 100 1.75 -6.93 -15.01
C HIS A 100 2.85 -7.70 -15.74
N VAL A 101 4.11 -7.26 -15.61
CA VAL A 101 5.26 -7.86 -16.30
C VAL A 101 5.45 -9.31 -15.88
N LYS A 102 5.37 -9.61 -14.57
CA LYS A 102 5.53 -10.98 -14.09
C LYS A 102 4.40 -11.90 -14.56
N ILE A 103 3.15 -11.45 -14.52
CA ILE A 103 2.02 -12.23 -15.04
C ILE A 103 2.17 -12.44 -16.55
N GLY A 104 2.58 -11.41 -17.28
CA GLY A 104 2.90 -11.49 -18.71
C GLY A 104 3.97 -12.55 -19.00
N ASN A 105 5.10 -12.52 -18.29
CA ASN A 105 6.16 -13.51 -18.44
C ASN A 105 5.68 -14.95 -18.14
N MET A 106 4.80 -15.10 -17.14
CA MET A 106 4.21 -16.40 -16.80
C MET A 106 3.28 -16.94 -17.91
N CYS A 107 2.70 -16.08 -18.76
CA CYS A 107 1.93 -16.49 -19.93
C CYS A 107 2.79 -17.09 -21.05
N PHE A 108 4.11 -17.17 -20.91
CA PHE A 108 5.01 -17.82 -21.86
C PHE A 108 5.62 -19.11 -21.31
N SER A 109 5.15 -19.62 -20.17
CA SER A 109 5.69 -20.85 -19.56
C SER A 109 5.34 -22.10 -20.38
N GLU A 110 6.27 -23.06 -20.48
CA GLU A 110 6.12 -24.31 -21.26
C GLU A 110 5.06 -25.27 -20.70
N HIS A 111 4.72 -25.17 -19.41
CA HIS A 111 3.76 -26.08 -18.79
C HIS A 111 2.30 -25.66 -19.04
N ALA A 112 1.53 -26.50 -19.75
CA ALA A 112 0.16 -26.20 -20.17
C ALA A 112 -0.81 -25.76 -19.03
N ARG A 113 -0.76 -26.42 -17.87
CA ARG A 113 -1.59 -26.05 -16.70
C ARG A 113 -1.22 -24.69 -16.09
N TYR A 114 0.03 -24.27 -16.22
CA TYR A 114 0.54 -22.97 -15.74
C TYR A 114 0.10 -21.86 -16.67
N LEU A 115 0.21 -22.12 -17.96
CA LEU A 115 -0.24 -21.21 -18.99
C LEU A 115 -1.72 -20.88 -18.82
N GLU A 116 -2.57 -21.88 -18.58
CA GLU A 116 -4.00 -21.65 -18.38
C GLU A 116 -4.26 -20.82 -17.12
N MET A 117 -3.59 -21.12 -16.01
CA MET A 117 -3.74 -20.34 -14.78
C MET A 117 -3.24 -18.90 -14.94
N ALA A 118 -2.07 -18.70 -15.55
CA ALA A 118 -1.51 -17.39 -15.83
C ALA A 118 -2.44 -16.56 -16.73
N LYS A 119 -3.03 -17.15 -17.77
CA LYS A 119 -4.04 -16.50 -18.62
C LYS A 119 -5.27 -16.08 -17.83
N ARG A 120 -5.81 -16.95 -16.97
CA ARG A 120 -6.95 -16.61 -16.10
C ARG A 120 -6.62 -15.48 -15.13
N MET A 121 -5.40 -15.46 -14.59
CA MET A 121 -4.92 -14.39 -13.72
C MET A 121 -4.72 -13.07 -14.47
N LYS A 122 -4.15 -13.12 -15.68
CA LYS A 122 -4.01 -11.95 -16.57
C LYS A 122 -5.36 -11.36 -16.93
N ALA A 123 -6.32 -12.19 -17.30
CA ALA A 123 -7.69 -11.75 -17.60
C ALA A 123 -8.36 -11.07 -16.39
N LYS A 124 -8.16 -11.59 -15.16
CA LYS A 124 -8.62 -10.92 -13.94
C LYS A 124 -7.90 -9.59 -13.70
N TYR A 125 -6.58 -9.56 -13.88
CA TYR A 125 -5.80 -8.34 -13.74
C TYR A 125 -6.29 -7.25 -14.71
N ASP A 126 -6.44 -7.58 -16.00
CA ASP A 126 -6.85 -6.62 -17.04
C ASP A 126 -8.28 -6.13 -16.80
N LYS A 127 -9.19 -7.00 -16.36
CA LYS A 127 -10.56 -6.61 -16.00
C LYS A 127 -10.61 -5.44 -14.99
N TYR A 128 -9.69 -5.41 -14.02
CA TYR A 128 -9.67 -4.39 -12.97
C TYR A 128 -8.79 -3.19 -13.31
N TRP A 129 -7.65 -3.42 -13.96
CA TRP A 129 -6.60 -2.40 -14.11
C TRP A 129 -6.45 -1.85 -15.52
N ASP A 130 -7.12 -2.46 -16.51
CA ASP A 130 -7.02 -2.05 -17.92
C ASP A 130 -8.25 -1.29 -18.45
N ASN A 131 -9.29 -1.16 -17.63
CA ASN A 131 -10.48 -0.41 -17.99
C ASN A 131 -10.33 1.07 -17.62
N ILE A 132 -10.03 1.89 -18.61
CA ILE A 132 -9.78 3.35 -18.47
C ILE A 132 -10.94 4.08 -17.78
N ASP A 133 -12.18 3.66 -17.99
CA ASP A 133 -13.37 4.33 -17.44
C ASP A 133 -13.52 4.09 -15.94
N ASN A 134 -12.91 3.02 -15.42
CA ASN A 134 -12.96 2.65 -14.01
C ASN A 134 -11.65 2.97 -13.25
N ILE A 135 -10.66 3.55 -13.92
CA ILE A 135 -9.38 3.88 -13.29
C ILE A 135 -9.51 5.15 -12.44
N ASN A 136 -9.12 5.05 -11.17
CA ASN A 136 -8.95 6.21 -10.31
C ASN A 136 -7.58 6.86 -10.57
N PHE A 137 -7.58 7.97 -11.32
CA PHE A 137 -6.37 8.73 -11.67
C PHE A 137 -5.65 9.34 -10.45
N LEU A 138 -6.30 9.45 -9.28
CA LEU A 138 -5.69 9.96 -8.07
C LEU A 138 -4.47 9.14 -7.63
N PHE A 139 -4.50 7.81 -7.85
CA PHE A 139 -3.34 6.95 -7.54
C PHE A 139 -2.12 7.27 -8.41
N TYR A 140 -2.34 7.68 -9.66
CA TYR A 140 -1.27 8.08 -10.56
C TYR A 140 -0.76 9.48 -10.25
N VAL A 141 -1.65 10.37 -9.81
CA VAL A 141 -1.26 11.69 -9.27
C VAL A 141 -0.32 11.53 -8.08
N ALA A 142 -0.55 10.55 -7.18
CA ALA A 142 0.38 10.27 -6.08
C ALA A 142 1.80 9.90 -6.56
N VAL A 143 1.90 9.14 -7.66
CA VAL A 143 3.20 8.79 -8.28
C VAL A 143 3.83 10.01 -8.96
N LEU A 144 3.02 10.83 -9.61
CA LEU A 144 3.45 12.06 -10.28
C LEU A 144 4.03 13.07 -9.28
N LEU A 145 3.47 13.13 -8.07
CA LEU A 145 3.94 13.95 -6.96
C LEU A 145 5.17 13.35 -6.24
N ASP A 146 5.71 12.21 -6.69
CA ASP A 146 7.04 11.77 -6.25
C ASP A 146 8.13 12.48 -7.07
N PRO A 147 8.95 13.34 -6.44
CA PRO A 147 9.95 14.15 -7.15
C PRO A 147 11.05 13.31 -7.81
N ARG A 148 11.18 12.03 -7.44
CA ARG A 148 12.12 11.06 -8.03
C ARG A 148 11.60 10.41 -9.31
N ARG A 149 10.32 10.59 -9.63
CA ARG A 149 9.62 9.84 -10.68
C ARG A 149 8.98 10.77 -11.72
N LYS A 150 8.13 11.69 -11.25
CA LYS A 150 7.36 12.64 -12.07
C LYS A 150 6.71 11.96 -13.30
N MET A 151 6.46 12.73 -14.36
CA MET A 151 5.83 12.23 -15.59
C MET A 151 6.71 11.22 -16.34
N GLN A 152 8.04 11.35 -16.25
CA GLN A 152 8.99 10.48 -16.96
C GLN A 152 8.85 9.00 -16.52
N TYR A 153 8.64 8.76 -15.23
CA TYR A 153 8.43 7.40 -14.73
C TYR A 153 7.05 6.85 -15.10
N ILE A 154 6.02 7.70 -15.09
CA ILE A 154 4.67 7.29 -15.52
C ILE A 154 4.69 6.88 -17.00
N ASP A 155 5.38 7.65 -17.83
CA ASP A 155 5.62 7.31 -19.23
C ASP A 155 6.30 5.95 -19.39
N TYR A 156 7.43 5.78 -18.71
CA TYR A 156 8.15 4.50 -18.71
C TYR A 156 7.23 3.34 -18.31
N CYS A 157 6.46 3.47 -17.23
CA CYS A 157 5.55 2.41 -16.78
C CYS A 157 4.44 2.11 -17.78
N PHE A 158 3.83 3.12 -18.41
CA PHE A 158 2.83 2.89 -19.46
C PHE A 158 3.44 2.22 -20.69
N SER A 159 4.71 2.51 -21.03
CA SER A 159 5.41 1.79 -22.11
C SER A 159 5.58 0.28 -21.82
N GLN A 160 5.65 -0.11 -20.54
CA GLN A 160 5.75 -1.52 -20.14
C GLN A 160 4.39 -2.23 -20.17
N ILE A 161 3.31 -1.52 -19.85
CA ILE A 161 1.95 -2.09 -19.81
C ILE A 161 1.33 -2.13 -21.21
N TYR A 162 1.59 -1.10 -22.02
CA TYR A 162 0.94 -0.84 -23.31
C TYR A 162 1.93 -0.69 -24.47
N PRO A 163 2.85 -1.63 -24.70
CA PRO A 163 3.95 -1.46 -25.66
C PRO A 163 3.46 -1.06 -27.07
N ASP A 164 2.32 -1.60 -27.50
CA ASP A 164 1.77 -1.39 -28.84
C ASP A 164 0.67 -0.30 -28.92
N GLU A 165 0.16 0.19 -27.78
CA GLU A 165 -0.99 1.11 -27.73
C GLU A 165 -0.57 2.55 -27.38
N LYS A 166 0.16 3.21 -28.29
CA LYS A 166 0.67 4.58 -28.06
C LYS A 166 -0.42 5.62 -27.76
N GLU A 167 -1.57 5.52 -28.44
CA GLU A 167 -2.70 6.44 -28.23
C GLU A 167 -3.22 6.37 -26.80
N LYS A 168 -3.32 5.15 -26.24
CA LYS A 168 -3.74 4.92 -24.86
C LYS A 168 -2.72 5.48 -23.87
N GLN A 169 -1.42 5.33 -24.13
CA GLN A 169 -0.38 5.91 -23.29
C GLN A 169 -0.51 7.45 -23.24
N ILE A 170 -0.75 8.10 -24.38
CA ILE A 170 -0.93 9.56 -24.46
C ILE A 170 -2.18 9.98 -23.68
N LEU A 171 -3.31 9.32 -23.93
CA LEU A 171 -4.58 9.61 -23.25
C LEU A 171 -4.47 9.46 -21.73
N MET A 172 -3.80 8.40 -21.25
CA MET A 172 -3.61 8.19 -19.82
C MET A 172 -2.76 9.29 -19.19
N LYS A 173 -1.65 9.69 -19.83
CA LYS A 173 -0.80 10.80 -19.33
C LYS A 173 -1.58 12.10 -19.24
N GLU A 174 -2.39 12.41 -20.25
CA GLU A 174 -3.22 13.61 -20.27
C GLU A 174 -4.24 13.59 -19.14
N LYS A 175 -4.92 12.46 -18.91
CA LYS A 175 -5.85 12.31 -17.78
C LYS A 175 -5.16 12.47 -16.43
N VAL A 176 -3.96 11.93 -16.25
CA VAL A 176 -3.19 12.11 -15.00
C VAL A 176 -2.84 13.58 -14.79
N LYS A 177 -2.32 14.28 -15.82
CA LYS A 177 -1.98 15.70 -15.71
C LYS A 177 -3.22 16.55 -15.42
N SER A 178 -4.29 16.35 -16.19
CA SER A 178 -5.56 17.07 -16.04
C SER A 178 -6.17 16.88 -14.64
N THR A 179 -6.07 15.67 -14.07
CA THR A 179 -6.50 15.41 -12.69
C THR A 179 -5.69 16.24 -11.69
N LEU A 180 -4.36 16.28 -11.82
CA LEU A 180 -3.52 17.12 -10.95
C LEU A 180 -3.84 18.61 -11.10
N ASP A 181 -4.00 19.09 -12.33
CA ASP A 181 -4.34 20.49 -12.63
C ASP A 181 -5.71 20.88 -12.02
N ALA A 182 -6.69 19.98 -12.06
CA ALA A 182 -7.99 20.18 -11.44
C ALA A 182 -7.89 20.32 -9.91
N PHE A 183 -7.18 19.38 -9.26
CA PHE A 183 -6.91 19.46 -7.82
C PHE A 183 -6.16 20.74 -7.45
N TYR A 184 -5.14 21.10 -8.21
CA TYR A 184 -4.39 22.34 -7.99
C TYR A 184 -5.30 23.58 -8.04
N LYS A 185 -6.16 23.68 -9.07
CA LYS A 185 -7.11 24.80 -9.23
C LYS A 185 -8.09 24.88 -8.06
N ASP A 186 -8.58 23.76 -7.57
CA ASP A 186 -9.49 23.75 -6.43
C ASP A 186 -8.80 24.22 -5.14
N TYR A 187 -7.54 23.83 -4.92
CA TYR A 187 -6.77 24.31 -3.77
C TYR A 187 -6.40 25.79 -3.90
N ALA A 188 -6.09 26.26 -5.11
CA ALA A 188 -5.82 27.67 -5.37
C ALA A 188 -7.03 28.55 -5.01
N ARG A 189 -8.24 28.14 -5.43
CA ARG A 189 -9.50 28.83 -5.08
C ARG A 189 -9.74 28.89 -3.56
N LEU A 190 -9.42 27.82 -2.83
CA LEU A 190 -9.59 27.79 -1.38
C LEU A 190 -8.64 28.74 -0.65
N GLN A 191 -7.44 29.00 -1.19
CA GLN A 191 -6.49 29.94 -0.62
C GLN A 191 -6.92 31.40 -0.85
N GLU A 192 -7.41 31.72 -2.05
CA GLU A 192 -7.94 33.06 -2.38
C GLU A 192 -9.14 33.45 -1.50
N GLY A 193 -9.98 32.47 -1.13
CA GLY A 193 -11.09 32.68 -0.18
C GLY A 193 -10.67 32.93 1.27
N GLN A 194 -9.45 32.53 1.67
CA GLN A 194 -8.94 32.73 3.03
C GLN A 194 -8.24 34.08 3.22
N THR A 195 -7.70 34.69 2.16
CA THR A 195 -7.04 36.00 2.19
C THR A 195 -7.99 37.19 2.33
N SER A 196 -9.30 37.02 2.12
CA SER A 196 -10.30 38.08 2.41
C SER A 196 -10.68 38.20 3.89
N GLY A 197 -10.17 37.35 4.79
CA GLY A 197 -10.63 37.27 6.18
C GLY A 197 -9.62 37.57 7.29
N ASN A 198 -8.31 37.69 7.00
CA ASN A 198 -7.32 37.93 8.06
C ASN A 198 -6.35 39.05 7.68
N THR A 199 -6.53 40.18 8.36
CA THR A 199 -5.61 41.31 8.39
C THR A 199 -4.23 40.86 8.90
N SER A 200 -3.21 41.07 8.07
CA SER A 200 -1.82 41.38 8.38
C SER A 200 -1.18 40.73 9.62
N LYS A 201 -0.30 39.74 9.38
CA LYS A 201 0.96 39.60 10.13
C LYS A 201 2.11 39.42 9.17
N LYS A 202 2.55 40.54 8.56
CA LYS A 202 3.93 40.68 8.10
C LYS A 202 4.83 40.60 9.34
N TYR A 203 5.86 39.78 9.26
CA TYR A 203 6.91 39.70 10.26
C TYR A 203 7.61 41.07 10.34
N SER A 204 7.34 41.85 11.39
CA SER A 204 8.18 42.99 11.75
C SER A 204 9.38 42.44 12.53
N VAL A 205 10.57 42.55 11.95
CA VAL A 205 11.83 42.34 12.68
C VAL A 205 11.92 43.45 13.74
N ILE A 206 12.03 43.02 15.00
CA ILE A 206 12.08 43.86 16.18
C ILE A 206 13.41 44.61 16.18
N ASN A 207 13.37 45.94 16.05
CA ASN A 207 14.52 46.80 16.30
C ASN A 207 14.46 47.29 17.74
N SER A 208 15.54 47.08 18.50
CA SER A 208 15.67 47.49 19.89
C SER A 208 15.90 48.99 20.01
N ASN A 209 15.04 49.65 20.80
CA ASN A 209 15.10 51.05 21.18
C ASN A 209 16.41 51.41 21.90
N ILE A 210 17.12 52.43 21.40
CA ILE A 210 17.89 53.38 22.23
C ILE A 210 17.66 54.76 21.60
N ALA A 211 16.90 55.61 22.29
CA ALA A 211 16.94 57.06 22.09
C ALA A 211 18.14 57.60 22.90
N PRO A 212 18.81 58.71 22.51
CA PRO A 212 18.14 60.01 22.63
C PRO A 212 18.57 61.13 21.65
N MET A 213 17.74 62.18 21.71
CA MET A 213 18.06 63.60 21.58
C MET A 213 18.20 64.22 20.18
N SER A 214 17.35 65.23 20.00
CA SER A 214 17.19 66.18 18.91
C SER A 214 18.42 67.06 18.67
N ILE A 215 18.84 67.14 17.41
CA ILE A 215 19.60 68.26 16.83
C ILE A 215 18.92 68.57 15.50
N ASP A 216 18.45 69.81 15.37
CA ASP A 216 18.03 70.42 14.10
C ASP A 216 19.26 70.50 13.19
N ASP A 217 19.24 69.82 12.05
CA ASP A 217 20.09 70.13 10.91
C ASP A 217 19.28 69.86 9.63
N GLU A 218 19.13 70.92 8.83
CA GLU A 218 18.63 70.87 7.45
C GLU A 218 19.67 70.14 6.59
N GLU A 219 19.41 68.88 6.23
CA GLU A 219 20.19 68.18 5.20
C GLU A 219 19.24 67.44 4.25
N ASP A 220 19.63 67.48 2.97
CA ASP A 220 18.89 67.10 1.78
C ASP A 220 18.22 65.71 1.86
N GLU A 221 16.93 65.65 1.53
CA GLU A 221 16.25 64.38 1.24
C GLU A 221 16.83 63.79 -0.06
N GLU A 222 17.95 63.08 0.04
CA GLU A 222 18.27 62.05 -0.94
C GLU A 222 17.20 60.97 -0.80
N ASP A 223 16.26 60.95 -1.75
CA ASP A 223 15.35 59.84 -2.02
C ASP A 223 16.20 58.56 -2.19
N ASP A 224 16.51 57.87 -1.10
CA ASP A 224 17.22 56.59 -1.13
C ASP A 224 16.29 55.57 -1.78
N VAL A 225 16.44 55.45 -3.09
CA VAL A 225 15.66 54.54 -3.92
C VAL A 225 15.98 53.13 -3.44
N ASP A 226 15.05 52.53 -2.69
CA ASP A 226 15.16 51.15 -2.21
C ASP A 226 15.23 50.18 -3.40
N LEU A 227 16.46 49.95 -3.85
CA LEU A 227 16.85 49.09 -4.95
C LEU A 227 16.38 47.65 -4.71
N ILE A 228 16.29 47.21 -3.45
CA ILE A 228 15.81 45.87 -3.10
C ILE A 228 14.31 45.78 -3.35
N ALA A 229 13.52 46.74 -2.89
CA ALA A 229 12.08 46.78 -3.13
C ALA A 229 11.74 46.93 -4.62
N ASN A 230 12.52 47.72 -5.37
CA ASN A 230 12.33 47.88 -6.81
C ASN A 230 12.74 46.64 -7.60
N PHE A 231 13.82 45.94 -7.18
CA PHE A 231 14.19 44.64 -7.76
C PHE A 231 13.12 43.57 -7.48
N GLN A 232 12.54 43.56 -6.27
CA GLN A 232 11.43 42.68 -5.92
C GLN A 232 10.21 42.90 -6.83
N LYS A 233 9.81 44.16 -7.06
CA LYS A 233 8.73 44.52 -8.00
C LYS A 233 9.06 44.15 -9.44
N HIS A 234 10.33 44.27 -9.85
CA HIS A 234 10.78 43.87 -11.17
C HIS A 234 10.64 42.35 -11.36
N LEU A 235 11.07 41.55 -10.38
CA LEU A 235 10.86 40.10 -10.37
C LEU A 235 9.38 39.73 -10.42
N GLU A 236 8.53 40.39 -9.62
CA GLU A 236 7.07 40.18 -9.65
C GLU A 236 6.46 40.51 -11.05
N SER A 237 7.00 41.53 -11.73
CA SER A 237 6.57 41.89 -13.09
C SER A 237 7.04 40.90 -14.17
N GLU A 238 8.23 40.31 -14.02
CA GLU A 238 8.71 39.23 -14.89
C GLU A 238 7.98 37.90 -14.64
N ASP A 239 7.69 37.56 -13.38
CA ASP A 239 6.93 36.36 -13.02
C ASP A 239 5.48 36.45 -13.52
N SER A 240 4.89 37.65 -13.48
CA SER A 240 3.60 37.95 -14.13
C SER A 240 3.61 37.70 -15.64
N MET A 241 4.76 37.84 -16.32
CA MET A 241 4.88 37.58 -17.75
C MET A 241 5.00 36.09 -18.07
N THR A 242 5.49 35.27 -17.12
CA THR A 242 5.72 33.85 -17.37
C THR A 242 4.50 32.95 -17.12
N ASN A 243 3.48 33.38 -16.35
CA ASN A 243 2.17 32.70 -16.17
C ASN A 243 2.22 31.18 -15.96
N LYS A 244 3.35 30.62 -15.50
CA LYS A 244 3.50 29.18 -15.28
C LYS A 244 2.87 28.83 -13.95
N SER A 245 1.99 27.83 -13.94
CA SER A 245 1.46 27.29 -12.69
C SER A 245 2.57 26.58 -11.89
N GLU A 246 2.40 26.43 -10.58
CA GLU A 246 3.32 25.61 -9.77
C GLU A 246 3.46 24.18 -10.33
N VAL A 247 2.38 23.64 -10.91
CA VAL A 247 2.38 22.33 -11.56
C VAL A 247 3.34 22.33 -12.74
N ASP A 248 3.27 23.32 -13.64
CA ASP A 248 4.14 23.39 -14.81
C ASP A 248 5.61 23.60 -14.42
N ILE A 249 5.88 24.40 -13.38
CA ILE A 249 7.22 24.57 -12.81
C ILE A 249 7.73 23.23 -12.26
N TYR A 250 6.95 22.54 -11.43
CA TYR A 250 7.32 21.23 -10.87
C TYR A 250 7.55 20.15 -11.94
N MET A 251 6.77 20.15 -13.03
CA MET A 251 6.98 19.24 -14.16
C MET A 251 8.24 19.56 -14.96
N SER A 252 8.63 20.84 -15.02
CA SER A 252 9.82 21.30 -15.73
C SER A 252 11.11 21.10 -14.92
N ASP A 253 11.01 21.15 -13.58
CA ASP A 253 12.13 20.89 -12.69
C ASP A 253 12.72 19.50 -12.92
N ALA A 254 14.05 19.39 -12.78
CA ALA A 254 14.74 18.11 -12.84
C ALA A 254 14.17 17.09 -11.83
N ILE A 255 14.30 15.81 -12.16
CA ILE A 255 14.02 14.73 -11.22
C ILE A 255 15.09 14.73 -10.13
N GLU A 256 14.65 14.57 -8.89
CA GLU A 256 15.56 14.43 -7.75
C GLU A 256 16.26 13.07 -7.80
N ARG A 257 17.59 13.08 -7.87
CA ARG A 257 18.46 11.89 -7.94
C ARG A 257 19.32 11.79 -6.69
N ASN A 258 19.79 10.59 -6.35
CA ASN A 258 20.72 10.32 -5.24
C ASN A 258 20.20 10.68 -3.84
N LEU A 259 18.88 10.65 -3.67
CA LEU A 259 18.26 10.71 -2.36
C LEU A 259 18.36 9.30 -1.77
N GLY A 260 19.22 9.09 -0.77
CA GLY A 260 19.49 7.77 -0.18
C GLY A 260 18.25 7.03 0.33
N ASP A 261 18.45 5.82 0.87
CA ASP A 261 17.36 4.91 1.27
C ASP A 261 16.39 5.51 2.31
N ASP A 262 16.84 6.50 3.09
CA ASP A 262 16.05 7.20 4.11
C ASP A 262 15.21 8.38 3.56
N PHE A 263 15.03 8.48 2.24
CA PHE A 263 14.26 9.58 1.64
C PHE A 263 12.79 9.58 2.12
N ASN A 264 12.40 10.69 2.75
CA ASN A 264 11.02 10.93 3.17
C ASN A 264 10.33 11.95 2.25
N ILE A 265 9.43 11.45 1.41
CA ILE A 265 8.67 12.24 0.43
C ILE A 265 7.81 13.35 1.07
N LEU A 266 7.20 13.11 2.23
CA LEU A 266 6.39 14.12 2.93
C LEU A 266 7.26 15.22 3.50
N GLN A 267 8.43 14.87 4.03
CA GLN A 267 9.40 15.83 4.52
C GLN A 267 9.98 16.67 3.37
N TRP A 268 10.20 16.07 2.19
CA TRP A 268 10.59 16.82 1.00
C TRP A 268 9.51 17.84 0.61
N TRP A 269 8.23 17.42 0.50
CA TRP A 269 7.14 18.35 0.19
C TRP A 269 6.95 19.46 1.23
N LYS A 270 7.22 19.17 2.50
CA LYS A 270 7.22 20.17 3.58
C LYS A 270 8.32 21.21 3.39
N MET A 271 9.52 20.81 2.97
CA MET A 271 10.60 21.76 2.68
C MET A 271 10.33 22.54 1.38
N SER A 272 9.78 21.87 0.38
CA SER A 272 9.44 22.47 -0.92
C SER A 272 8.19 23.36 -0.87
N SER A 273 7.48 23.47 0.25
CA SER A 273 6.27 24.30 0.36
C SER A 273 6.53 25.80 0.20
N VAL A 274 7.78 26.25 0.39
CA VAL A 274 8.18 27.65 0.12
C VAL A 274 8.15 27.92 -1.39
N LYS A 275 8.59 26.95 -2.20
CA LYS A 275 8.57 27.03 -3.67
C LYS A 275 7.19 26.68 -4.25
N PHE A 276 6.48 25.77 -3.59
CA PHE A 276 5.22 25.18 -4.06
C PHE A 276 4.13 25.25 -2.97
N PRO A 277 3.64 26.46 -2.62
CA PRO A 277 2.73 26.64 -1.50
C PRO A 277 1.38 25.90 -1.70
N ILE A 278 0.83 25.89 -2.91
CA ILE A 278 -0.45 25.23 -3.18
C ILE A 278 -0.23 23.74 -3.45
N LEU A 279 0.75 23.40 -4.31
CA LEU A 279 1.00 22.03 -4.73
C LEU A 279 1.51 21.15 -3.58
N SER A 280 2.24 21.71 -2.61
CA SER A 280 2.63 20.97 -1.40
C SER A 280 1.43 20.55 -0.53
N GLN A 281 0.33 21.31 -0.52
CA GLN A 281 -0.90 20.93 0.18
C GLN A 281 -1.63 19.81 -0.55
N VAL A 282 -1.68 19.88 -1.89
CA VAL A 282 -2.20 18.78 -2.71
C VAL A 282 -1.39 17.51 -2.44
N ALA A 283 -0.05 17.60 -2.48
CA ALA A 283 0.84 16.48 -2.22
C ALA A 283 0.67 15.89 -0.84
N LYS A 284 0.56 16.71 0.21
CA LYS A 284 0.31 16.24 1.58
C LYS A 284 -0.95 15.36 1.66
N ASN A 285 -2.05 15.80 1.05
CA ASN A 285 -3.33 15.09 1.13
C ASN A 285 -3.39 13.87 0.22
N VAL A 286 -2.87 13.98 -1.01
CA VAL A 286 -2.83 12.85 -1.96
C VAL A 286 -1.86 11.77 -1.49
N LEU A 287 -0.67 12.15 -1.02
CA LEU A 287 0.33 11.18 -0.55
C LEU A 287 -0.08 10.56 0.78
N GLY A 288 -0.78 11.30 1.65
CA GLY A 288 -1.30 10.81 2.92
C GLY A 288 -2.36 9.71 2.80
N MET A 289 -2.92 9.49 1.60
CA MET A 289 -3.92 8.44 1.35
C MET A 289 -3.28 7.04 1.42
N PRO A 290 -3.76 6.13 2.28
CA PRO A 290 -3.37 4.73 2.22
C PRO A 290 -3.98 4.07 0.96
N ILE A 291 -3.21 3.22 0.27
CA ILE A 291 -3.74 2.45 -0.88
C ILE A 291 -4.66 1.33 -0.40
N SER A 292 -4.34 0.76 0.75
CA SER A 292 -4.97 -0.45 1.27
C SER A 292 -5.87 -0.13 2.46
N THR A 293 -7.03 -0.78 2.51
CA THR A 293 -7.91 -0.79 3.68
C THR A 293 -7.38 -1.69 4.80
N VAL A 294 -6.30 -2.44 4.59
CA VAL A 294 -5.75 -3.35 5.60
C VAL A 294 -5.38 -2.63 6.91
N ALA A 295 -4.96 -1.37 6.84
CA ALA A 295 -4.70 -0.59 8.05
C ALA A 295 -5.99 -0.36 8.88
N SER A 296 -7.10 0.01 8.23
CA SER A 296 -8.38 0.17 8.91
C SER A 296 -8.94 -1.19 9.35
N GLU A 297 -8.84 -2.22 8.52
CA GLU A 297 -9.21 -3.60 8.88
C GLU A 297 -8.40 -4.15 10.06
N SER A 298 -7.11 -3.81 10.17
CA SER A 298 -6.28 -4.17 11.31
C SER A 298 -6.73 -3.45 12.59
N ALA A 299 -7.15 -2.19 12.49
CA ALA A 299 -7.77 -1.47 13.60
C ALA A 299 -9.09 -2.12 14.03
N PHE A 300 -9.93 -2.57 13.08
CA PHE A 300 -11.17 -3.30 13.37
C PHE A 300 -10.96 -4.75 13.83
N SER A 301 -9.88 -5.39 13.40
CA SER A 301 -9.47 -6.74 13.85
C SER A 301 -8.87 -6.69 15.25
N THR A 302 -8.16 -5.62 15.59
CA THR A 302 -7.85 -5.26 16.99
C THR A 302 -9.13 -5.02 17.78
N GLY A 303 -10.18 -4.52 17.11
CA GLY A 303 -11.54 -4.41 17.63
C GLY A 303 -12.13 -5.73 18.14
N GLY A 304 -11.73 -6.90 17.64
CA GLY A 304 -12.12 -8.19 18.24
C GLY A 304 -11.58 -8.42 19.67
N ARG A 305 -10.57 -7.64 20.09
CA ARG A 305 -10.03 -7.62 21.47
C ARG A 305 -10.63 -6.50 22.33
N VAL A 306 -11.32 -5.52 21.73
CA VAL A 306 -11.98 -4.38 22.41
C VAL A 306 -13.49 -4.60 22.52
N ILE A 307 -14.08 -5.20 21.49
CA ILE A 307 -15.47 -5.63 21.34
C ILE A 307 -15.42 -7.16 21.19
N ASP A 308 -15.32 -7.84 22.33
CA ASP A 308 -15.59 -9.27 22.40
C ASP A 308 -17.09 -9.50 22.69
N PRO A 309 -17.63 -10.72 22.54
CA PRO A 309 -19.04 -11.01 22.82
C PRO A 309 -19.49 -10.60 24.23
N PHE A 310 -18.58 -10.55 25.21
CA PHE A 310 -18.82 -10.14 26.60
C PHE A 310 -18.68 -8.62 26.82
N ARG A 311 -18.08 -7.87 25.88
CA ARG A 311 -17.92 -6.40 25.88
C ARG A 311 -18.83 -5.69 24.87
N SER A 312 -19.82 -6.39 24.34
CA SER A 312 -20.84 -5.87 23.42
C SER A 312 -21.75 -4.78 24.01
N SER A 313 -21.61 -4.43 25.30
CA SER A 313 -22.38 -3.37 25.98
C SER A 313 -21.79 -1.96 25.83
N LEU A 314 -20.67 -1.80 25.15
CA LEU A 314 -20.07 -0.47 24.92
C LEU A 314 -20.89 0.33 23.92
N THR A 315 -21.12 1.61 24.21
CA THR A 315 -21.71 2.51 23.22
C THR A 315 -20.73 2.78 22.07
N PRO A 316 -21.20 3.03 20.84
CA PRO A 316 -20.33 3.32 19.70
C PRO A 316 -19.31 4.44 19.98
N LYS A 317 -19.72 5.50 20.68
CA LYS A 317 -18.83 6.61 21.08
C LYS A 317 -17.70 6.17 22.01
N THR A 318 -17.98 5.25 22.93
CA THR A 318 -16.97 4.75 23.88
C THR A 318 -15.98 3.84 23.17
N ALA A 319 -16.47 2.98 22.26
CA ALA A 319 -15.61 2.14 21.44
C ALA A 319 -14.69 2.97 20.54
N GLU A 320 -15.24 3.99 19.87
CA GLU A 320 -14.46 4.95 19.06
C GLU A 320 -13.39 5.65 19.90
N ALA A 321 -13.76 6.23 21.05
CA ALA A 321 -12.82 6.91 21.93
C ALA A 321 -11.67 5.99 22.39
N LEU A 322 -11.97 4.73 22.73
CA LEU A 322 -10.96 3.75 23.13
C LEU A 322 -10.00 3.40 21.99
N ILE A 323 -10.53 3.15 20.79
CA ILE A 323 -9.73 2.81 19.60
C ILE A 323 -8.82 4.00 19.22
N CYS A 324 -9.38 5.21 19.12
CA CYS A 324 -8.64 6.42 18.78
C CYS A 324 -7.57 6.75 19.83
N THR A 325 -7.89 6.63 21.12
CA THR A 325 -6.93 6.90 22.19
C THR A 325 -5.79 5.87 22.19
N GLN A 326 -6.11 4.60 21.96
CA GLN A 326 -5.10 3.54 21.84
C GLN A 326 -4.15 3.81 20.66
N ASP A 327 -4.69 4.18 19.50
CA ASP A 327 -3.88 4.49 18.31
C ASP A 327 -2.98 5.71 18.55
N TRP A 328 -3.51 6.77 19.16
CA TRP A 328 -2.72 7.97 19.49
C TRP A 328 -1.59 7.66 20.49
N ILE A 329 -1.86 6.90 21.54
CA ILE A 329 -0.82 6.50 22.50
C ILE A 329 0.28 5.67 21.82
N ARG A 330 -0.09 4.75 20.92
CA ARG A 330 0.87 3.92 20.17
C ARG A 330 1.69 4.75 19.18
N SER A 331 1.07 5.71 18.50
CA SER A 331 1.73 6.63 17.57
C SER A 331 2.89 7.39 18.24
N LYS A 332 2.70 7.88 19.48
CA LYS A 332 3.74 8.61 20.22
C LYS A 332 4.94 7.75 20.64
N ASN A 333 4.74 6.45 20.84
CA ASN A 333 5.77 5.53 21.35
C ASN A 333 6.49 4.75 20.23
N SER A 334 6.15 4.98 18.95
CA SER A 334 6.65 4.20 17.83
C SER A 334 8.01 4.72 17.31
N LYS A 335 9.10 4.44 18.03
CA LYS A 335 10.39 4.16 17.36
C LYS A 335 10.40 2.68 17.01
N GLN A 336 10.43 2.38 15.72
CA GLN A 336 10.72 1.08 15.10
C GLN A 336 10.07 -0.15 15.78
N ILE A 337 8.85 -0.48 15.37
CA ILE A 337 8.24 -1.79 15.67
C ILE A 337 7.97 -2.46 14.32
N ASP A 338 8.73 -3.51 14.04
CA ASP A 338 8.50 -4.40 12.89
C ASP A 338 7.11 -5.01 12.96
N LEU A 339 6.58 -5.34 11.78
CA LEU A 339 5.26 -5.92 11.57
C LEU A 339 5.12 -7.37 12.12
N GLU A 340 5.85 -7.75 13.17
CA GLU A 340 5.73 -9.05 13.83
C GLU A 340 4.71 -9.08 14.97
N THR A 341 4.17 -7.95 15.44
CA THR A 341 3.16 -7.98 16.53
C THR A 341 1.74 -8.38 16.13
N SER A 342 1.58 -8.96 14.93
CA SER A 342 0.50 -9.90 14.63
C SER A 342 1.01 -11.33 14.71
N GLN A 343 1.79 -11.69 15.74
CA GLN A 343 2.04 -13.10 16.01
C GLN A 343 0.76 -13.76 16.55
N PRO A 344 0.35 -14.89 15.97
CA PRO A 344 -0.66 -15.76 16.56
C PRO A 344 -0.03 -16.35 17.82
N PHE A 345 -0.61 -16.07 18.99
CA PHE A 345 -0.23 -16.71 20.25
C PHE A 345 -0.32 -18.26 20.21
N ALA A 346 -0.85 -18.83 19.12
CA ALA A 346 -0.87 -20.26 18.86
C ALA A 346 0.40 -20.82 18.15
N LEU A 347 1.18 -20.02 17.43
CA LEU A 347 2.33 -20.56 16.66
C LEU A 347 3.61 -20.70 17.49
N ASP A 348 3.81 -19.86 18.51
CA ASP A 348 5.02 -19.94 19.36
C ASP A 348 4.96 -21.17 20.30
N GLY A 349 3.77 -21.55 20.76
CA GLY A 349 3.54 -22.81 21.48
C GLY A 349 3.77 -24.04 20.60
N ILE A 350 3.31 -24.01 19.35
CA ILE A 350 3.53 -25.08 18.37
C ILE A 350 5.01 -25.15 17.97
N ARG A 351 5.71 -24.02 17.84
CA ARG A 351 7.14 -23.97 17.54
C ARG A 351 7.99 -24.56 18.67
N LYS A 352 7.63 -24.28 19.93
CA LYS A 352 8.27 -24.88 21.10
C LYS A 352 8.03 -26.40 21.20
N GLN A 353 6.81 -26.85 20.90
CA GLN A 353 6.49 -28.27 20.82
C GLN A 353 7.22 -28.96 19.67
N LEU A 354 7.41 -28.29 18.53
CA LEU A 354 8.19 -28.81 17.40
C LEU A 354 9.69 -28.92 17.72
N GLU A 355 10.28 -27.96 18.43
CA GLU A 355 11.68 -28.05 18.89
C GLU A 355 11.90 -29.16 19.93
N GLU A 356 10.89 -29.46 20.76
CA GLU A 356 10.92 -30.59 21.70
C GLU A 356 10.78 -31.95 20.99
N ILE A 357 9.94 -32.04 19.96
CA ILE A 357 9.79 -33.25 19.12
C ILE A 357 11.08 -33.51 18.31
N GLU A 358 11.70 -32.46 17.76
CA GLU A 358 12.93 -32.59 16.97
C GLU A 358 14.14 -32.99 17.84
N LYS A 359 14.19 -32.54 19.10
CA LYS A 359 15.18 -33.01 20.10
C LYS A 359 14.92 -34.43 20.59
N GLY A 360 13.67 -34.90 20.58
CA GLY A 360 13.30 -36.27 20.95
C GLY A 360 13.65 -37.32 19.88
N ILE A 361 13.67 -36.93 18.60
CA ILE A 361 13.95 -37.82 17.47
C ILE A 361 15.46 -38.06 17.29
N LEU A 362 16.33 -37.18 17.78
CA LEU A 362 17.80 -37.32 17.68
C LEU A 362 18.43 -38.19 18.79
N ASN A 363 17.64 -38.71 19.73
CA ASN A 363 18.11 -39.52 20.87
C ASN A 363 17.61 -40.98 20.86
N PHE A 364 17.22 -41.51 19.69
CA PHE A 364 16.98 -42.94 19.49
C PHE A 364 17.83 -43.49 18.34
#